data_AF-A0A529MDA3-F1
#
_entry.id   AF-A0A529MDA3-F1
#
_cell.length_a   1.000
_cell.length_b   1.000
_cell.length_c   1.000
_cell.angle_alpha   90.00
_cell.angle_beta   90.00
_cell.angle_gamma   90.00
#
_symmetry.space_group_name_H-M   'P 1'
#
loop_
_entity.id
_entity.type
_entity.pdbx_description
1 polymer ?
#
loop_
_entity_poly.entity_id
_entity_poly.type
_entity_poly.pdbx_seq_one_letter_code
_entity_poly.pdbx_strand_id
1 'polypeptide(L)' 'MSGGLRTLYPEIEPFETGMLDVGDGHRVYWERSGTRGAKPAVFLHGGPG' A
#
# COMPACT_ATOMS: atom_id res chain seq x y z
N MET A 1 12.59 -29.57 7.21
CA MET A 1 11.16 -29.21 7.10
C MET A 1 11.04 -27.88 6.33
N SER A 2 11.24 -27.84 5.01
CA SER A 2 10.85 -26.66 4.22
C SER A 2 9.38 -26.84 3.82
N GLY A 3 8.49 -26.55 4.77
CA GLY A 3 7.06 -26.79 4.63
C GLY A 3 6.36 -25.67 3.87
N GLY A 4 5.81 -26.01 2.71
CA GLY A 4 4.76 -25.23 2.03
C GLY A 4 5.22 -24.12 1.08
N LEU A 5 4.40 -23.88 0.05
CA LEU A 5 4.47 -22.66 -0.76
C LEU A 5 4.19 -21.44 0.12
N ARG A 6 4.85 -20.32 -0.16
CA ARG A 6 4.59 -19.06 0.55
C ARG A 6 3.18 -18.55 0.22
N THR A 7 2.54 -17.97 1.21
CA THR A 7 1.24 -17.28 1.09
C THR A 7 1.41 -15.79 1.41
N LEU A 8 0.32 -15.02 1.29
CA LEU A 8 0.28 -13.65 1.79
C LEU A 8 0.49 -13.61 3.31
N TYR A 9 0.95 -12.47 3.81
CA TYR A 9 0.99 -12.16 5.24
C TYR A 9 -0.43 -11.98 5.79
N PRO A 10 -0.62 -12.04 7.13
CA PRO A 10 -1.90 -11.70 7.74
C PRO A 10 -2.40 -10.32 7.33
N GLU A 11 -3.72 -10.16 7.30
CA GLU A 11 -4.37 -8.87 7.02
C GLU A 11 -3.96 -7.81 8.05
N ILE A 12 -3.80 -6.57 7.59
CA ILE A 12 -3.48 -5.41 8.42
C ILE A 12 -4.25 -4.19 7.92
N GLU A 13 -4.50 -3.26 8.83
CA GLU A 13 -5.04 -1.94 8.49
C GLU A 13 -3.91 -0.95 8.15
N PRO A 14 -4.16 0.03 7.28
CA PRO A 14 -3.24 1.14 7.08
C PRO A 14 -3.10 1.99 8.35
N PHE A 15 -1.89 2.44 8.65
CA PHE A 15 -1.64 3.31 9.80
C PHE A 15 -1.87 4.80 9.49
N GLU A 16 -2.05 5.13 8.21
CA GLU A 16 -2.30 6.48 7.70
C GLU A 16 -2.94 6.38 6.31
N THR A 17 -3.95 7.22 6.06
CA THR A 17 -4.62 7.34 4.76
C THR A 17 -4.83 8.81 4.43
N GLY A 18 -5.04 9.12 3.15
CA GLY A 18 -5.30 10.49 2.74
C GLY A 18 -5.72 10.63 1.30
N MET A 19 -6.03 11.87 0.95
CA MET A 19 -6.31 12.29 -0.42
C MET A 19 -5.27 13.34 -0.81
N LEU A 20 -4.41 13.03 -1.78
CA LEU A 20 -3.41 13.94 -2.32
C LEU A 20 -4.04 14.80 -3.42
N ASP A 21 -4.02 16.11 -3.24
CA ASP A 21 -4.31 17.06 -4.32
C ASP A 21 -3.13 17.08 -5.31
N VAL A 22 -3.40 16.86 -6.60
CA VAL A 22 -2.37 16.82 -7.65
C VAL A 22 -2.30 18.09 -8.50
N GLY A 23 -3.11 19.12 -8.20
CA GLY A 23 -3.00 20.47 -8.77
C GLY A 23 -3.96 20.79 -9.93
N ASP A 24 -4.62 19.79 -10.52
CA ASP A 24 -5.46 19.93 -11.72
C ASP A 24 -6.90 19.47 -11.49
N GLY A 25 -7.45 19.72 -10.30
CA GLY A 25 -8.83 19.37 -9.94
C GLY A 25 -9.03 17.90 -9.55
N HIS A 26 -7.98 17.09 -9.57
CA HIS A 26 -8.00 15.69 -9.15
C HIS A 26 -7.41 15.51 -7.75
N ARG A 27 -7.97 14.53 -7.02
CA ARG A 27 -7.43 14.06 -5.74
C ARG A 27 -7.24 12.55 -5.78
N VAL A 28 -6.05 12.08 -5.42
CA VAL A 28 -5.69 10.66 -5.44
C VAL A 28 -5.72 10.11 -4.02
N TYR A 29 -6.46 9.03 -3.81
CA TYR A 29 -6.41 8.29 -2.54
C TYR A 29 -5.05 7.60 -2.36
N TRP A 30 -4.52 7.61 -1.15
CA TRP A 30 -3.34 6.84 -0.78
C TRP A 30 -3.47 6.30 0.65
N GLU A 31 -2.68 5.27 0.92
CA GLU A 31 -2.52 4.70 2.26
C GLU A 31 -1.08 4.27 2.52
N ARG A 32 -0.72 4.18 3.81
CA ARG A 32 0.56 3.65 4.28
C ARG A 32 0.29 2.52 5.27
N SER A 33 0.88 1.37 4.97
CA SER A 33 0.73 0.13 5.75
C SER A 33 2.09 -0.42 6.17
N GLY A 34 2.12 -1.23 7.24
CA GLY A 34 3.35 -1.79 7.81
C GLY A 34 3.96 -0.91 8.92
N THR A 35 5.29 -0.95 9.07
CA THR A 35 5.99 -0.30 10.19
C THR A 35 6.52 1.09 9.81
N ARG A 36 6.15 2.12 10.60
CA ARG A 36 6.67 3.49 10.42
C ARG A 36 8.21 3.50 10.47
N GLY A 37 8.84 4.11 9.47
CA GLY A 37 10.31 4.23 9.39
C GLY A 37 11.05 2.99 8.87
N ALA A 38 10.36 1.89 8.56
CA ALA A 38 10.97 0.74 7.90
C ALA A 38 11.29 1.02 6.41
N LYS A 39 11.83 0.02 5.71
CA LYS A 39 12.19 0.13 4.29
C LYS A 39 10.99 0.61 3.44
N PRO A 40 11.11 1.70 2.67
CA PRO A 40 10.01 2.21 1.87
C PRO A 40 9.74 1.34 0.63
N ALA A 41 8.47 1.22 0.25
CA ALA A 41 8.00 0.58 -0.97
C ALA A 41 6.73 1.27 -1.48
N VAL A 42 6.48 1.22 -2.79
CA VAL A 42 5.25 1.73 -3.42
C VAL A 42 4.58 0.61 -4.20
N PHE A 43 3.27 0.47 -4.06
CA PHE A 43 2.46 -0.47 -4.84
C PHE A 43 1.71 0.30 -5.92
N LEU A 44 1.87 -0.12 -7.17
CA LEU A 44 1.14 0.43 -8.33
C LEU A 44 0.21 -0.67 -8.83
N HIS A 45 -1.10 -0.42 -8.83
CA HIS A 45 -2.08 -1.40 -9.31
C HIS A 45 -1.99 -1.57 -10.84
N GLY A 46 -2.45 -2.72 -11.34
CA GLY A 46 -2.54 -2.99 -12.78
C GLY A 46 -3.84 -2.45 -13.40
N GLY A 47 -3.97 -2.43 -14.73
CA GLY A 47 -5.15 -1.84 -15.39
C GLY A 47 -4.79 -1.16 -16.71
N PRO A 48 -5.45 -0.05 -17.07
CA PRO A 48 -5.75 1.11 -16.22
C PRO A 48 -7.14 1.12 -15.55
N GLY A 49 -7.29 1.89 -14.47
CA GLY A 49 -8.56 2.08 -13.73
C GLY A 49 -8.33 2.63 -12.33
#